data_AF-A0A957QFR7-F1
#
_entry.id   AF-A0A957QFR7-F1
#
_cell.length_a   1.000
_cell.length_b   1.000
_cell.length_c   1.000
_cell.angle_alpha   90.00
_cell.angle_beta   90.00
_cell.angle_gamma   90.00
#
_symmetry.space_group_name_H-M   'P 1'
#
loop_
_entity.id
_entity.type
_entity.pdbx_description
1 polymer ?
#
loop_
_entity_poly.entity_id
_entity_poly.type
_entity_poly.pdbx_seq_one_letter_code
_entity_poly.pdbx_strand_id
1 'polypeptide(L)'
;MSNPFVDKAKANMGAVERLLKGLPIIGGYVDKELRRDADYRLRQTIAEALTNEKQRIYALQQKLMRSGGLRYLDDVDAVIQKLQTLADRIATASYGYAGLLDAVRIKEEQLDALHRFDVALAQRTYEVAEGVDELERAIGKGNVGVDDAVAELSDKLIELNRLFDQRHRAVEDPDLLAGDAPEVSEDWIKAADQYGADAP
;
A
#
# COMPACT_ATOMS: atom_id res chain seq x y z
N MET A 1 19.55 -21.90 15.77
CA MET A 1 18.58 -20.88 16.21
C MET A 1 18.55 -19.82 15.12
N SER A 2 17.44 -19.70 14.39
CA SER A 2 17.28 -18.65 13.38
C SER A 2 17.24 -17.29 14.09
N ASN A 3 17.83 -16.28 13.46
CA ASN A 3 17.89 -14.94 14.01
C ASN A 3 16.48 -14.31 13.93
N PRO A 4 15.87 -13.85 15.03
CA PRO A 4 14.53 -13.25 15.04
C PRO A 4 14.36 -12.12 14.01
N PHE A 5 15.44 -11.39 13.71
CA PHE A 5 15.45 -10.34 12.69
C PHE A 5 15.34 -10.90 11.26
N VAL A 6 15.95 -12.06 11.00
CA VAL A 6 15.90 -12.75 9.70
C VAL A 6 14.54 -13.39 9.47
N ASP A 7 13.93 -13.95 10.52
CA ASP A 7 12.61 -14.57 10.43
C ASP A 7 11.53 -13.51 10.20
N LYS A 8 11.64 -12.34 10.83
CA LYS A 8 10.76 -11.19 10.59
C LYS A 8 10.95 -10.63 9.17
N ALA A 9 12.19 -10.49 8.69
CA ALA A 9 12.47 -10.06 7.32
C ALA A 9 11.88 -11.03 6.28
N LYS A 10 12.00 -12.35 6.49
CA LYS A 10 11.41 -13.37 5.60
C LYS A 10 9.89 -13.42 5.66
N ALA A 11 9.30 -13.22 6.83
CA ALA A 11 7.84 -13.15 6.99
C ALA A 11 7.27 -11.93 6.25
N ASN A 12 7.96 -10.79 6.37
CA ASN A 12 7.64 -9.57 5.64
C ASN A 12 7.76 -9.82 4.13
N MET A 13 8.88 -10.38 3.65
CA MET A 13 9.05 -10.79 2.25
C MET A 13 7.90 -11.69 1.79
N GLY A 14 7.61 -12.81 2.45
CA GLY A 14 6.51 -13.70 2.04
C GLY A 14 5.12 -13.05 2.04
N ALA A 15 4.91 -11.95 2.76
CA ALA A 15 3.69 -11.15 2.71
C ALA A 15 3.70 -10.12 1.58
N VAL A 16 4.85 -9.50 1.31
CA VAL A 16 5.12 -8.70 0.09
C VAL A 16 4.83 -9.54 -1.14
N GLU A 17 5.40 -10.73 -1.20
CA GLU A 17 5.19 -11.71 -2.27
C GLU A 17 3.70 -12.05 -2.45
N ARG A 18 2.93 -12.15 -1.35
CA ARG A 18 1.47 -12.36 -1.41
C ARG A 18 0.71 -11.14 -1.93
N LEU A 19 1.13 -9.93 -1.55
CA LEU A 19 0.55 -8.69 -2.05
C LEU A 19 0.83 -8.53 -3.55
N LEU A 20 2.02 -8.92 -4.02
CA LEU A 20 2.48 -8.73 -5.40
C LEU A 20 2.16 -9.89 -6.35
N LYS A 21 1.66 -11.03 -5.83
CA LYS A 21 1.41 -12.29 -6.56
C LYS A 21 0.45 -12.20 -7.76
N GLY A 22 -0.20 -11.07 -7.99
CA GLY A 22 -1.15 -10.83 -9.08
C GLY A 22 -0.66 -9.88 -10.18
N LEU A 23 0.59 -9.41 -10.13
CA LEU A 23 1.12 -8.43 -11.08
C LEU A 23 1.80 -9.11 -12.29
N PRO A 24 1.49 -8.69 -13.53
CA PRO A 24 2.08 -9.26 -14.74
C PRO A 24 3.45 -8.68 -15.08
N ILE A 25 4.13 -9.40 -15.99
CA ILE A 25 5.55 -9.28 -16.32
C ILE A 25 5.96 -7.91 -16.88
N ILE A 26 7.09 -7.37 -16.41
CA ILE A 26 8.04 -6.59 -17.22
C ILE A 26 9.49 -6.96 -16.88
N GLY A 27 10.01 -8.00 -17.52
CA GLY A 27 11.43 -8.28 -17.54
C GLY A 27 12.17 -7.29 -18.44
N GLY A 28 13.18 -6.60 -17.89
CA GLY A 28 14.13 -5.79 -18.65
C GLY A 28 13.53 -4.50 -19.19
N TYR A 29 13.86 -3.39 -18.52
CA TYR A 29 13.57 -2.02 -18.95
C TYR A 29 14.05 -1.75 -20.37
N VAL A 30 13.18 -1.97 -21.35
CA VAL A 30 13.39 -1.54 -22.74
C VAL A 30 12.27 -0.60 -23.22
N ASP A 31 11.06 -0.68 -22.63
CA ASP A 31 9.91 0.13 -23.06
C ASP A 31 9.21 0.86 -21.89
N LYS A 32 9.08 2.18 -22.03
CA LYS A 32 8.40 3.08 -21.08
C LYS A 32 6.91 2.76 -20.93
N GLU A 33 6.26 2.27 -21.98
CA GLU A 33 4.83 1.96 -21.95
C GLU A 33 4.54 0.75 -21.09
N LEU A 34 5.38 -0.29 -21.20
CA LEU A 34 5.29 -1.46 -20.32
C LEU A 34 5.40 -1.01 -18.87
N ARG A 35 6.45 -0.25 -18.51
CA ARG A 35 6.68 0.20 -17.12
C ARG A 35 5.44 0.86 -16.51
N ARG A 36 4.79 1.73 -17.29
CA ARG A 36 3.56 2.43 -16.86
C ARG A 36 2.42 1.47 -16.59
N ASP A 37 2.28 0.39 -17.36
CA ASP A 37 1.25 -0.63 -17.14
C ASP A 37 1.51 -1.41 -15.84
N ALA A 38 2.76 -1.80 -15.54
CA ALA A 38 3.05 -2.45 -14.25
C ALA A 38 2.79 -1.53 -13.06
N ASP A 39 3.25 -0.28 -13.11
CA ASP A 39 3.01 0.69 -12.03
C ASP A 39 1.50 0.92 -11.82
N TYR A 40 0.71 0.98 -12.90
CA TYR A 40 -0.75 1.05 -12.82
C TYR A 40 -1.36 -0.18 -12.14
N ARG A 41 -0.93 -1.38 -12.55
CA ARG A 41 -1.43 -2.64 -11.97
C ARG A 41 -1.06 -2.79 -10.50
N LEU A 42 0.15 -2.38 -10.12
CA LEU A 42 0.58 -2.33 -8.72
C LEU A 42 -0.39 -1.50 -7.89
N ARG A 43 -0.81 -0.34 -8.40
CA ARG A 43 -1.83 0.49 -7.74
C ARG A 43 -3.20 -0.18 -7.66
N GLN A 44 -3.63 -0.90 -8.70
CA GLN A 44 -4.89 -1.65 -8.62
C GLN A 44 -4.84 -2.74 -7.55
N THR A 45 -3.75 -3.50 -7.48
CA THR A 45 -3.54 -4.52 -6.44
C THR A 45 -3.49 -3.91 -5.04
N ILE A 46 -2.87 -2.73 -4.87
CA ILE A 46 -2.91 -1.99 -3.60
C ILE A 46 -4.35 -1.62 -3.22
N ALA A 47 -5.14 -1.08 -4.15
CA ALA A 47 -6.53 -0.73 -3.88
C ALA A 47 -7.40 -1.95 -3.52
N GLU A 48 -7.19 -3.08 -4.19
CA GLU A 48 -7.83 -4.35 -3.85
C GLU A 48 -7.42 -4.85 -2.46
N ALA A 49 -6.13 -4.77 -2.11
CA ALA A 49 -5.63 -5.16 -0.81
C ALA A 49 -6.24 -4.31 0.32
N LEU A 50 -6.27 -2.98 0.15
CA LEU A 50 -6.96 -2.09 1.08
C LEU A 50 -8.44 -2.46 1.18
N THR A 51 -9.13 -2.69 0.06
CA THR A 51 -10.53 -3.12 0.07
C THR A 51 -10.75 -4.41 0.85
N ASN A 52 -9.83 -5.37 0.77
CA ASN A 52 -9.88 -6.61 1.55
C ASN A 52 -9.68 -6.34 3.05
N GLU A 53 -8.73 -5.50 3.43
CA GLU A 53 -8.51 -5.09 4.82
C GLU A 53 -9.74 -4.39 5.40
N LYS A 54 -10.44 -3.56 4.61
CA LYS A 54 -11.73 -2.97 5.01
C LYS A 54 -12.74 -4.05 5.42
N GLN A 55 -12.87 -5.12 4.63
CA GLN A 55 -13.81 -6.21 4.92
C GLN A 55 -13.42 -6.96 6.19
N ARG A 56 -12.11 -7.13 6.44
CA ARG A 56 -11.62 -7.67 7.71
C ARG A 56 -12.01 -6.78 8.87
N ILE A 57 -11.81 -5.47 8.78
CA ILE A 57 -12.17 -4.52 9.85
C ILE A 57 -13.69 -4.50 10.10
N TYR A 58 -14.53 -4.62 9.06
CA TYR A 58 -15.98 -4.80 9.25
C TYR A 58 -16.32 -6.06 10.09
N ALA A 59 -15.64 -7.18 9.82
CA ALA A 59 -15.82 -8.38 10.62
C ALA A 59 -15.35 -8.17 12.07
N LEU A 60 -14.28 -7.42 12.30
CA LEU A 60 -13.81 -7.04 13.63
C LEU A 60 -14.79 -6.11 14.36
N GLN A 61 -15.38 -5.14 13.67
CA GLN A 61 -16.44 -4.28 14.20
C GLN A 61 -17.64 -5.12 14.68
N GLN A 62 -18.05 -6.13 13.91
CA GLN A 62 -19.10 -7.07 14.33
C GLN A 62 -18.70 -7.90 15.57
N LYS A 63 -17.43 -8.30 15.69
CA LYS A 63 -16.92 -8.98 16.90
C LYS A 63 -17.00 -8.06 18.12
N LEU A 64 -16.60 -6.79 17.99
CA LEU A 64 -16.70 -5.78 19.05
C LEU A 64 -18.14 -5.59 19.53
N MET A 65 -19.11 -5.53 18.62
CA MET A 65 -20.53 -5.44 18.97
C MET A 65 -21.00 -6.61 19.84
N ARG A 66 -20.48 -7.81 19.60
CA ARG A 66 -20.85 -9.04 20.34
C ARG A 66 -20.06 -9.21 21.64
N SER A 67 -18.86 -8.64 21.73
CA SER A 67 -17.94 -8.79 22.88
C SER A 67 -18.01 -7.65 23.89
N GLY A 68 -19.00 -6.75 23.79
CA GLY A 68 -19.15 -5.60 24.69
C GLY A 68 -18.20 -4.43 24.37
N GLY A 69 -17.58 -4.42 23.19
CA GLY A 69 -16.67 -3.38 22.72
C GLY A 69 -17.36 -2.18 22.06
N LEU A 70 -18.57 -1.81 22.50
CA LEU A 70 -19.35 -0.73 21.86
C LEU A 70 -18.63 0.62 21.87
N ARG A 71 -17.79 0.87 22.88
CA ARG A 71 -17.05 2.14 23.02
C ARG A 71 -16.04 2.41 21.91
N TYR A 72 -15.60 1.39 21.18
CA TYR A 72 -14.59 1.51 20.12
C TYR A 72 -15.20 1.64 18.72
N LEU A 73 -16.52 1.56 18.59
CA LEU A 73 -17.18 1.47 17.28
C LEU A 73 -16.96 2.72 16.44
N ASP A 74 -17.00 3.90 17.04
CA ASP A 74 -16.82 5.17 16.34
C ASP A 74 -15.39 5.29 15.78
N ASP A 75 -14.37 4.92 16.56
CA ASP A 75 -12.98 4.97 16.12
C ASP A 75 -12.69 3.94 15.02
N VAL A 76 -13.25 2.72 15.15
CA VAL A 76 -13.15 1.68 14.12
C VAL A 76 -13.87 2.10 12.83
N ASP A 77 -15.04 2.74 12.94
CA ASP A 77 -15.78 3.25 11.79
C ASP A 77 -15.01 4.36 11.06
N ALA A 78 -14.36 5.26 11.82
CA ALA A 78 -13.50 6.29 11.24
C ALA A 78 -12.33 5.69 10.45
N VAL A 79 -11.71 4.61 10.94
CA VAL A 79 -10.67 3.86 10.21
C VAL A 79 -11.22 3.24 8.93
N ILE A 80 -12.39 2.59 8.98
CA ILE A 80 -13.06 2.01 7.81
C ILE A 80 -13.29 3.08 6.73
N GLN A 81 -13.81 4.25 7.11
CA GLN A 81 -14.08 5.34 6.18
C GLN A 81 -12.80 5.90 5.53
N LYS A 82 -11.73 6.10 6.32
CA LYS A 82 -10.42 6.54 5.81
C LYS A 82 -9.87 5.54 4.79
N LEU A 83 -9.91 4.26 5.12
CA LEU A 83 -9.39 3.20 4.28
C LEU A 83 -10.21 3.06 2.99
N GLN A 84 -11.55 3.14 3.06
CA GLN A 84 -12.42 3.18 1.87
C GLN A 84 -12.05 4.34 0.96
N THR A 85 -11.98 5.55 1.52
CA THR A 85 -11.66 6.76 0.76
C THR A 85 -10.32 6.62 0.06
N LEU A 86 -9.30 6.10 0.76
CA LEU A 86 -7.97 5.92 0.20
C LEU A 86 -7.93 4.86 -0.90
N ALA A 87 -8.61 3.72 -0.71
CA ALA A 87 -8.70 2.67 -1.72
C ALA A 87 -9.36 3.22 -3.02
N ASP A 88 -10.46 3.95 -2.89
CA ASP A 88 -11.14 4.57 -4.04
C ASP A 88 -10.25 5.59 -4.76
N ARG A 89 -9.52 6.42 -4.01
CA ARG A 89 -8.58 7.39 -4.56
C ARG A 89 -7.45 6.71 -5.34
N ILE A 90 -6.89 5.62 -4.81
CA ILE A 90 -5.82 4.87 -5.47
C ILE A 90 -6.34 4.18 -6.75
N ALA A 91 -7.52 3.54 -6.68
CA ALA A 91 -8.13 2.85 -7.80
C ALA A 91 -8.49 3.78 -8.96
N THR A 92 -9.00 4.98 -8.64
CA THR A 92 -9.50 5.96 -9.62
C THR A 92 -8.45 6.95 -10.09
N ALA A 93 -7.28 7.01 -9.44
CA ALA A 93 -6.19 7.84 -9.91
C ALA A 93 -5.79 7.41 -11.31
N SER A 94 -6.02 8.31 -12.26
CA SER A 94 -5.69 8.10 -13.67
C SER A 94 -4.24 7.66 -13.85
N TYR A 95 -3.89 7.22 -15.06
CA TYR A 95 -2.48 7.01 -15.44
C TYR A 95 -1.61 8.26 -15.18
N GLY A 96 -2.19 9.44 -14.94
CA GLY A 96 -1.48 10.68 -14.71
C GLY A 96 -1.02 11.36 -16.00
N TYR A 97 -0.96 10.59 -17.09
CA TYR A 97 -0.33 10.99 -18.35
C TYR A 97 -1.29 11.25 -19.51
N ALA A 98 -2.56 10.88 -19.37
CA ALA A 98 -3.54 11.01 -20.46
C ALA A 98 -4.07 12.44 -20.66
N GLY A 99 -3.76 13.37 -19.74
CA GLY A 99 -4.52 14.62 -19.61
C GLY A 99 -3.81 15.93 -19.93
N LEU A 100 -2.49 16.06 -19.75
CA LEU A 100 -1.92 17.42 -19.70
C LEU A 100 -0.57 17.65 -20.38
N LEU A 101 0.26 16.64 -20.63
CA LEU A 101 1.57 16.86 -21.25
C LEU A 101 1.95 15.67 -22.14
N ASP A 102 2.21 16.02 -23.40
CA ASP A 102 2.85 15.22 -24.44
C ASP A 102 3.68 14.05 -23.88
N ALA A 103 3.33 12.81 -24.28
CA ALA A 103 3.96 11.56 -23.83
C ALA A 103 5.49 11.51 -24.04
N VAL A 104 6.02 12.52 -24.74
CA VAL A 104 7.42 12.79 -25.08
C VAL A 104 8.25 13.41 -23.92
N ARG A 105 7.62 13.99 -22.87
CA ARG A 105 8.35 14.81 -21.87
C ARG A 105 8.88 14.10 -20.60
N ILE A 106 8.44 12.88 -20.28
CA ILE A 106 8.88 12.21 -19.05
C ILE A 106 10.16 11.42 -19.30
N LYS A 107 11.23 11.75 -18.56
CA LYS A 107 12.53 11.06 -18.64
C LYS A 107 12.54 9.86 -17.71
N GLU A 108 13.57 9.01 -17.85
CA GLU A 108 13.72 7.78 -17.05
C GLU A 108 13.75 8.07 -15.54
N GLU A 109 14.41 9.14 -15.12
CA GLU A 109 14.53 9.53 -13.70
C GLU A 109 13.16 9.78 -13.04
N GLN A 110 12.22 10.37 -13.78
CA GLN A 110 10.85 10.59 -13.31
C GLN A 110 10.06 9.29 -13.18
N LEU A 111 10.23 8.38 -14.14
CA LEU A 111 9.64 7.06 -14.07
C LEU A 111 10.22 6.25 -12.89
N ASP A 112 11.52 6.38 -12.62
CA ASP A 112 12.18 5.79 -11.46
C ASP A 112 11.63 6.32 -10.14
N ALA A 113 11.41 7.63 -10.05
CA ALA A 113 10.81 8.24 -8.87
C ALA A 113 9.38 7.72 -8.63
N LEU A 114 8.54 7.67 -9.67
CA LEU A 114 7.16 7.16 -9.55
C LEU A 114 7.12 5.69 -9.20
N HIS A 115 8.00 4.89 -9.78
CA HIS A 115 8.14 3.49 -9.40
C HIS A 115 8.48 3.34 -7.91
N ARG A 116 9.44 4.12 -7.39
CA ARG A 116 9.75 4.14 -5.94
C ARG A 116 8.53 4.54 -5.09
N PHE A 117 7.74 5.51 -5.52
CA PHE A 117 6.49 5.85 -4.83
C PHE A 117 5.51 4.68 -4.82
N ASP A 118 5.29 4.02 -5.95
CA ASP A 118 4.32 2.93 -6.06
C ASP A 118 4.78 1.69 -5.25
N VAL A 119 6.09 1.41 -5.18
CA VAL A 119 6.64 0.39 -4.26
C VAL A 119 6.50 0.81 -2.79
N ALA A 120 6.76 2.07 -2.45
CA ALA A 120 6.55 2.57 -1.09
C ALA A 120 5.07 2.47 -0.66
N LEU A 121 4.13 2.72 -1.57
CA LEU A 121 2.70 2.53 -1.33
C LEU A 121 2.37 1.07 -1.03
N ALA A 122 2.98 0.12 -1.75
CA ALA A 122 2.85 -1.30 -1.47
C ALA A 122 3.36 -1.66 -0.07
N GLN A 123 4.54 -1.13 0.30
CA GLN A 123 5.10 -1.32 1.64
C GLN A 123 4.20 -0.79 2.75
N ARG A 124 3.71 0.45 2.61
CA ARG A 124 2.81 1.05 3.61
C ARG A 124 1.47 0.34 3.68
N THR A 125 0.98 -0.21 2.57
CA THR A 125 -0.23 -1.05 2.55
C THR A 125 -0.04 -2.34 3.33
N TYR A 126 1.14 -2.95 3.26
CA TYR A 126 1.48 -4.09 4.12
C TYR A 126 1.49 -3.72 5.60
N GLU A 127 2.06 -2.57 5.96
CA GLU A 127 2.05 -2.09 7.35
C GLU A 127 0.62 -1.83 7.87
N VAL A 128 -0.30 -1.38 7.00
CA VAL A 128 -1.74 -1.28 7.33
C VAL A 128 -2.31 -2.67 7.65
N ALA A 129 -2.01 -3.69 6.86
CA ALA A 129 -2.46 -5.06 7.13
C ALA A 129 -1.91 -5.59 8.48
N GLU A 130 -0.65 -5.30 8.81
CA GLU A 130 -0.10 -5.60 10.15
C GLU A 130 -0.86 -4.86 11.28
N GLY A 131 -1.27 -3.61 11.03
CA GLY A 131 -2.12 -2.86 11.96
C GLY A 131 -3.50 -3.49 12.17
N VAL A 132 -4.10 -4.04 11.11
CA VAL A 132 -5.36 -4.80 11.22
C VAL A 132 -5.16 -6.10 12.01
N ASP A 133 -4.02 -6.78 11.83
CA ASP A 133 -3.67 -7.97 12.61
C ASP A 133 -3.52 -7.66 14.11
N GLU A 134 -2.94 -6.50 14.46
CA GLU A 134 -2.85 -6.06 15.85
C GLU A 134 -4.22 -5.71 16.42
N LEU A 135 -5.08 -5.02 15.65
CA LEU A 135 -6.46 -4.76 16.05
C LEU A 135 -7.23 -6.06 16.32
N GLU A 136 -7.11 -7.05 15.43
CA GLU A 136 -7.72 -8.37 15.60
C GLU A 136 -7.22 -9.05 16.90
N ARG A 137 -5.91 -8.97 17.16
CA ARG A 137 -5.30 -9.52 18.37
C ARG A 137 -5.78 -8.83 19.65
N ALA A 138 -5.90 -7.50 19.65
CA ALA A 138 -6.40 -6.71 20.77
C ALA A 138 -7.86 -7.09 21.11
N ILE A 139 -8.70 -7.24 20.09
CA ILE A 139 -10.09 -7.72 20.23
C ILE A 139 -10.10 -9.14 20.80
N GLY A 140 -9.27 -10.04 20.26
CA GLY A 140 -9.16 -11.43 20.70
C GLY A 140 -8.70 -11.61 22.15
N LYS A 141 -8.01 -10.62 22.73
CA LYS A 141 -7.56 -10.58 24.14
C LYS A 141 -8.61 -9.99 25.09
N GLY A 142 -9.89 -9.94 24.70
CA GLY A 142 -10.94 -9.35 25.52
C GLY A 142 -10.97 -7.83 25.43
N ASN A 143 -10.73 -7.29 24.23
CA ASN A 143 -10.69 -5.85 23.92
C ASN A 143 -9.58 -5.07 24.66
N VAL A 144 -8.49 -5.74 25.06
CA VAL A 144 -7.35 -5.10 25.72
C VAL A 144 -6.42 -4.50 24.65
N GLY A 145 -6.16 -3.19 24.73
CA GLY A 145 -5.28 -2.47 23.79
C GLY A 145 -5.94 -2.06 22.47
N VAL A 146 -7.27 -2.14 22.37
CA VAL A 146 -8.00 -1.76 21.14
C VAL A 146 -7.84 -0.27 20.83
N ASP A 147 -7.82 0.61 21.84
CA ASP A 147 -7.61 2.05 21.61
C ASP A 147 -6.26 2.33 20.92
N ASP A 148 -5.20 1.72 21.45
CA ASP A 148 -3.85 1.87 20.90
C ASP A 148 -3.75 1.29 19.49
N ALA A 149 -4.32 0.09 19.26
CA ALA A 149 -4.31 -0.56 17.95
C ALA A 149 -5.08 0.25 16.89
N VAL A 150 -6.22 0.85 17.25
CA VAL A 150 -6.98 1.71 16.34
C VAL A 150 -6.23 3.01 16.05
N ALA A 151 -5.61 3.62 17.06
CA ALA A 151 -4.80 4.82 16.88
C ALA A 151 -3.60 4.56 15.95
N GLU A 152 -2.85 3.49 16.18
CA GLU A 152 -1.72 3.09 15.32
C GLU A 152 -2.16 2.80 13.89
N LEU A 153 -3.29 2.11 13.69
CA LEU A 153 -3.85 1.85 12.37
C LEU A 153 -4.29 3.14 11.67
N SER A 154 -4.90 4.08 12.41
CA SER A 154 -5.26 5.40 11.90
C SER A 154 -4.03 6.19 11.44
N ASP A 155 -2.94 6.18 12.21
CA ASP A 155 -1.69 6.85 11.87
C ASP A 155 -1.06 6.26 10.59
N LYS A 156 -1.04 4.94 10.46
CA LYS A 156 -0.56 4.26 9.23
C LYS A 156 -1.39 4.66 8.00
N LEU A 157 -2.72 4.76 8.13
CA LEU A 157 -3.57 5.22 7.04
C LEU A 157 -3.32 6.70 6.69
N ILE A 158 -3.05 7.54 7.68
CA ILE A 158 -2.67 8.94 7.45
C ILE A 158 -1.34 9.02 6.70
N GLU A 159 -0.35 8.21 7.07
CA GLU A 159 0.94 8.14 6.38
C GLU A 159 0.82 7.63 4.94
N LEU A 160 0.06 6.55 4.72
CA LEU A 160 -0.21 6.02 3.38
C LEU A 160 -0.95 7.06 2.51
N ASN A 161 -1.92 7.78 3.07
CA ASN A 161 -2.62 8.85 2.36
C ASN A 161 -1.67 10.01 2.00
N ARG A 162 -0.78 10.43 2.91
CA ARG A 162 0.23 11.46 2.62
C ARG A 162 1.19 11.02 1.52
N LEU A 163 1.63 9.77 1.54
CA LEU A 163 2.49 9.21 0.50
C LEU A 163 1.80 9.21 -0.86
N PHE A 164 0.51 8.87 -0.90
CA PHE A 164 -0.28 8.95 -2.12
C PHE A 164 -0.48 10.39 -2.62
N ASP A 165 -0.69 11.34 -1.71
CA ASP A 165 -0.78 12.77 -2.06
C ASP A 165 0.54 13.29 -2.65
N GLN A 166 1.68 12.87 -2.10
CA GLN A 166 3.01 13.20 -2.63
C GLN A 166 3.19 12.62 -4.03
N ARG A 167 2.87 11.34 -4.22
CA ARG A 167 2.89 10.67 -5.52
C ARG A 167 2.00 11.38 -6.54
N HIS A 168 0.82 11.83 -6.14
CA HIS A 168 -0.09 12.59 -7.01
C HIS A 168 0.52 13.92 -7.47
N ARG A 169 1.07 14.72 -6.53
CA ARG A 169 1.75 15.98 -6.88
C ARG A 169 2.95 15.75 -7.79
N ALA A 170 3.69 14.66 -7.55
CA ALA A 170 4.86 14.33 -8.33
C ALA A 170 4.51 13.98 -9.80
N VAL A 171 3.29 13.53 -10.07
CA VAL A 171 2.76 13.39 -11.44
C VAL A 171 2.42 14.75 -12.06
N GLU A 172 1.89 15.69 -11.27
CA GLU A 172 1.49 17.02 -11.74
C GLU A 172 2.70 17.93 -12.04
N ASP A 173 3.76 17.82 -11.24
CA ASP A 173 5.00 18.57 -11.39
C ASP A 173 6.22 17.63 -11.43
N PRO A 174 6.58 17.14 -12.64
CA PRO A 174 7.66 16.18 -12.78
C PRO A 174 9.06 16.71 -12.47
N ASP A 175 9.25 18.04 -12.40
CA ASP A 175 10.54 18.64 -12.07
C ASP A 175 10.84 18.56 -10.55
N LEU A 176 9.83 18.24 -9.73
CA LEU A 176 9.96 17.99 -8.29
C LEU A 176 10.28 16.51 -7.96
N LEU A 177 10.24 15.60 -8.94
CA LEU A 177 10.27 14.14 -8.72
C LEU A 177 11.59 13.58 -8.16
N ALA A 178 12.74 14.13 -8.56
CA ALA A 178 14.02 13.50 -8.25
C ALA A 178 14.44 13.66 -6.79
N GLY A 179 13.99 14.73 -6.11
CA GLY A 179 14.39 15.05 -4.74
C GLY A 179 13.48 14.45 -3.65
N ASP A 180 12.21 14.22 -3.97
CA ASP A 180 11.18 13.88 -2.98
C ASP A 180 10.73 12.41 -3.02
N ALA A 181 11.31 11.59 -3.90
CA ALA A 181 10.98 10.17 -3.97
C ALA A 181 11.34 9.47 -2.65
N PRO A 182 10.46 8.61 -2.11
CA PRO A 182 10.69 7.94 -0.83
C PRO A 182 11.87 6.98 -0.95
N GLU A 183 12.62 6.85 0.14
CA GLU A 183 13.57 5.75 0.29
C GLU A 183 12.81 4.44 0.52
N VAL A 184 13.15 3.43 -0.28
CA VAL A 184 12.55 2.09 -0.23
C VAL A 184 13.69 1.08 -0.18
N SER A 185 13.56 0.03 0.63
CA SER A 185 14.63 -0.97 0.74
C SER A 185 14.79 -1.74 -0.57
N GLU A 186 16.02 -2.19 -0.86
CA GLU A 186 16.29 -3.00 -2.05
C GLU A 186 15.44 -4.27 -2.11
N ASP A 187 15.05 -4.83 -0.97
CA ASP A 187 14.23 -6.03 -0.91
C ASP A 187 12.82 -5.77 -1.46
N TRP A 188 12.23 -4.62 -1.15
CA TRP A 188 10.93 -4.20 -1.69
C TRP A 188 11.00 -3.88 -3.18
N ILE A 189 12.09 -3.23 -3.61
CA ILE A 189 12.33 -2.96 -5.04
C ILE A 189 12.50 -4.27 -5.81
N LYS A 190 13.37 -5.18 -5.34
CA LYS A 190 13.59 -6.49 -5.97
C LYS A 190 12.32 -7.32 -6.01
N ALA A 191 11.53 -7.32 -4.93
CA ALA A 191 10.25 -8.02 -4.93
C ALA A 191 9.32 -7.43 -5.99
N ALA A 192 9.13 -6.10 -6.02
CA ALA A 192 8.31 -5.45 -7.05
C ALA A 192 8.77 -5.77 -8.48
N ASP A 193 10.08 -5.76 -8.74
CA ASP A 193 10.66 -6.09 -10.04
C ASP A 193 10.50 -7.58 -10.41
N GLN A 194 10.69 -8.49 -9.44
CA GLN A 194 10.66 -9.94 -9.66
C GLN A 194 9.23 -10.46 -9.88
N TYR A 195 8.21 -9.89 -9.23
CA TYR A 195 6.82 -10.28 -9.48
C TYR A 195 6.33 -9.84 -10.85
N GLY A 196 6.99 -8.84 -11.45
CA GLY A 196 6.93 -8.58 -12.87
C GLY A 196 7.75 -9.57 -13.73
N ALA A 197 7.99 -10.84 -13.38
CA ALA A 197 8.76 -11.76 -14.23
C ALA A 197 8.06 -13.09 -14.60
N ASP A 198 6.91 -13.44 -13.99
CA ASP A 198 6.31 -14.79 -14.04
C ASP A 198 4.83 -14.90 -14.52
N ALA A 199 4.39 -14.09 -15.48
CA ALA A 199 3.09 -14.24 -16.16
C ALA A 199 3.16 -15.16 -17.41
N PRO A 200 2.08 -15.90 -17.72
CA PRO A 200 1.93 -16.63 -18.99
C PRO A 200 1.71 -15.73 -20.21
#